data_AF-A0A800A0R4-F1
#
_entry.id   AF-A0A800A0R4-F1
#
_cell.length_a   1.000
_cell.length_b   1.000
_cell.length_c   1.000
_cell.angle_alpha   90.00
_cell.angle_beta   90.00
_cell.angle_gamma   90.00
#
_symmetry.space_group_name_H-M   'P 1'
#
loop_
_entity.id
_entity.type
_entity.pdbx_description
1 polymer ?
#
loop_
_entity_poly.entity_id
_entity_poly.type
_entity_poly.pdbx_seq_one_letter_code
_entity_poly.pdbx_strand_id
1 'polypeptide(L)'
;MSRSAQGHSVAEDQRPSLKERLGDLLTLSRAFISLIVLSLSFVGEDAYLAVVILVIIGGITDILDGKLARRYLGERGEGKLGRYDPEIDAFLVLCTLAYFSLSHIVIPTIAGLGWIAVAVTVIFAFRRQPKVLLGFEIPSILAVIAIAALYDLTIFVYIVLPALAIGVVVDYKRVRYLLFDYFPKIFSNK
;
A
#
# COMPACT_ATOMS: atom_id res chain seq x y z
N MET A 1 15.36 -34.11 -54.09
CA MET A 1 14.25 -33.15 -54.26
C MET A 1 14.19 -32.28 -53.01
N SER A 2 14.41 -30.98 -53.21
CA SER A 2 14.54 -29.91 -52.20
C SER A 2 13.23 -29.11 -52.13
N ARG A 3 12.92 -28.58 -50.93
CA ARG A 3 12.12 -27.38 -50.54
C ARG A 3 11.49 -27.66 -49.17
N SER A 4 11.97 -27.12 -48.04
CA SER A 4 12.00 -25.71 -47.59
C SER A 4 10.67 -24.96 -47.73
N ALA A 5 9.97 -24.77 -46.60
CA ALA A 5 9.20 -23.56 -46.25
C ALA A 5 8.72 -23.71 -44.78
N GLN A 6 9.36 -23.06 -43.81
CA GLN A 6 8.96 -21.75 -43.28
C GLN A 6 7.53 -21.72 -42.71
N GLY A 7 7.45 -21.85 -41.39
CA GLY A 7 6.41 -21.24 -40.55
C GLY A 7 7.11 -20.30 -39.58
N HIS A 8 7.43 -19.10 -40.07
CA HIS A 8 7.95 -17.98 -39.30
C HIS A 8 6.91 -17.52 -38.27
N SER A 9 7.41 -17.06 -37.11
CA SER A 9 6.90 -15.87 -36.40
C SER A 9 5.48 -15.97 -35.82
N VAL A 10 5.40 -16.21 -34.51
CA VAL A 10 4.81 -15.22 -33.59
C VAL A 10 5.58 -15.31 -32.27
N ALA A 11 6.81 -14.79 -32.25
CA ALA A 11 7.30 -14.14 -31.04
C ALA A 11 6.44 -12.88 -30.94
N GLU A 12 5.23 -13.03 -30.38
CA GLU A 12 4.39 -11.90 -30.02
C GLU A 12 5.24 -11.12 -29.03
N ASP A 13 5.80 -10.03 -29.54
CA ASP A 13 6.35 -8.91 -28.81
C ASP A 13 5.27 -8.54 -27.78
N GLN A 14 5.31 -9.23 -26.62
CA GLN A 14 4.54 -8.93 -25.42
C GLN A 14 5.10 -7.63 -24.89
N ARG A 15 4.89 -6.54 -25.65
CA ARG A 15 5.04 -5.20 -25.12
C ARG A 15 4.00 -5.14 -24.01
N PRO A 16 4.41 -4.97 -22.75
CA PRO A 16 3.46 -4.84 -21.68
C PRO A 16 2.52 -3.72 -22.07
N SER A 17 1.23 -4.01 -22.00
CA SER A 17 0.19 -3.06 -22.36
C SER A 17 0.48 -1.74 -21.64
N LEU A 18 0.23 -0.58 -22.23
CA LEU A 18 0.33 0.72 -21.52
C LEU A 18 -0.36 0.68 -20.14
N LYS A 19 -1.35 -0.21 -20.00
CA LYS A 19 -2.10 -0.56 -18.80
C LYS A 19 -1.24 -1.22 -17.70
N GLU A 20 -0.45 -2.22 -18.07
CA GLU A 20 0.49 -2.88 -17.15
C GLU A 20 1.58 -1.90 -16.72
N ARG A 21 2.08 -1.09 -17.66
CA ARG A 21 3.05 -0.04 -17.35
C ARG A 21 2.51 1.02 -16.39
N LEU A 22 1.23 1.36 -16.46
CA LEU A 22 0.63 2.34 -15.54
C LEU A 22 0.49 1.78 -14.13
N GLY A 23 -0.08 0.58 -13.97
CA GLY A 23 -0.15 -0.10 -12.66
C GLY A 23 1.25 -0.30 -12.06
N ASP A 24 2.19 -0.78 -12.87
CA ASP A 24 3.59 -0.96 -12.44
C ASP A 24 4.25 0.36 -12.04
N LEU A 25 3.95 1.46 -12.75
CA LEU A 25 4.50 2.79 -12.43
C LEU A 25 3.87 3.38 -11.17
N LEU A 26 2.57 3.17 -10.94
CA LEU A 26 1.87 3.56 -9.71
C LEU A 26 2.40 2.78 -8.51
N THR A 27 2.53 1.47 -8.64
CA THR A 27 3.08 0.59 -7.60
C THR A 27 4.56 0.87 -7.35
N LEU A 28 5.35 1.15 -8.39
CA LEU A 28 6.73 1.65 -8.26
C LEU A 28 6.78 3.02 -7.57
N SER A 29 5.83 3.92 -7.85
CA SER A 29 5.78 5.22 -7.19
C SER A 29 5.52 5.09 -5.69
N ARG A 30 4.67 4.15 -5.25
CA ARG A 30 4.46 3.84 -3.83
C ARG A 30 5.71 3.30 -3.17
N ALA A 31 6.42 2.37 -3.83
CA ALA A 31 7.71 1.89 -3.34
C ALA A 31 8.73 3.03 -3.21
N PHE A 32 8.77 3.94 -4.18
CA PHE A 32 9.63 5.12 -4.14
C PHE A 32 9.27 6.09 -3.01
N ILE A 33 7.98 6.39 -2.82
CA ILE A 33 7.47 7.20 -1.70
C ILE A 33 7.89 6.55 -0.36
N SER A 34 7.75 5.24 -0.24
CA SER A 34 8.14 4.49 0.97
C SER A 34 9.62 4.66 1.30
N LEU A 35 10.49 4.60 0.28
CA LEU A 35 11.92 4.82 0.44
C LEU A 35 12.24 6.27 0.81
N ILE A 36 11.52 7.25 0.26
CA ILE A 36 11.67 8.66 0.66
C ILE A 36 11.26 8.84 2.12
N VAL A 37 10.10 8.32 2.53
CA VAL A 37 9.63 8.37 3.92
C VAL A 37 10.65 7.75 4.86
N LEU A 38 11.21 6.59 4.50
CA LEU A 38 12.26 5.97 5.28
C LEU A 38 13.53 6.83 5.34
N SER A 39 13.91 7.48 4.24
CA SER A 39 15.09 8.37 4.21
C SER A 39 14.87 9.64 5.05
N LEU A 40 13.64 10.16 5.09
CA LEU A 40 13.27 11.29 5.94
C LEU A 40 13.37 10.97 7.44
N SER A 41 13.44 9.69 7.82
CA SER A 41 13.68 9.31 9.22
C SER A 41 15.01 9.83 9.76
N PHE A 42 16.02 9.99 8.90
CA PHE A 42 17.32 10.58 9.26
C PHE A 42 17.27 12.10 9.44
N VAL A 43 16.25 12.77 8.88
CA VAL A 43 16.00 14.19 9.11
C VAL A 43 15.32 14.40 10.47
N GLY A 44 14.48 13.45 10.90
CA GLY A 44 13.83 13.48 12.20
C GLY A 44 12.44 14.13 12.17
N GLU A 45 12.07 14.74 13.28
CA GLU A 45 10.75 15.33 13.51
C GLU A 45 10.38 16.50 12.58
N ASP A 46 11.38 17.26 12.11
CA ASP A 46 11.17 18.37 11.18
C ASP A 46 10.57 17.93 9.83
N ALA A 47 10.75 16.66 9.47
CA ALA A 47 10.19 16.09 8.24
C ALA A 47 8.74 15.60 8.40
N TYR A 48 8.12 15.73 9.58
CA TYR A 48 6.82 15.12 9.88
C TYR A 48 5.73 15.53 8.89
N LEU A 49 5.59 16.82 8.63
CA LEU A 49 4.58 17.33 7.69
C LEU A 49 4.80 16.77 6.27
N ALA A 50 6.05 16.69 5.82
CA ALA A 50 6.39 16.13 4.53
C ALA A 50 6.03 14.63 4.47
N VAL A 51 6.32 13.88 5.53
CA VAL A 51 5.93 12.45 5.62
C VAL A 51 4.41 12.29 5.59
N VAL A 52 3.66 13.10 6.35
CA VAL A 52 2.19 13.08 6.34
C VAL A 52 1.65 13.31 4.92
N ILE A 53 2.16 14.33 4.22
CA ILE A 53 1.75 14.63 2.85
C ILE A 53 2.09 13.46 1.91
N LEU A 54 3.29 12.89 2.01
CA LEU A 54 3.72 11.76 1.19
C LEU A 54 2.87 10.52 1.40
N VAL A 55 2.53 10.20 2.66
CA VAL A 55 1.65 9.07 3.00
C VAL A 55 0.24 9.28 2.45
N ILE A 56 -0.30 10.50 2.55
CA ILE A 56 -1.61 10.84 1.95
C ILE A 56 -1.56 10.68 0.42
N ILE A 57 -0.50 11.17 -0.23
CA ILE A 57 -0.30 10.99 -1.68
C ILE A 57 -0.25 9.50 -2.04
N GLY A 58 0.51 8.69 -1.27
CA GLY A 58 0.57 7.24 -1.45
C GLY A 58 -0.80 6.57 -1.33
N GLY A 59 -1.61 6.97 -0.35
CA GLY A 59 -3.00 6.49 -0.20
C GLY A 59 -3.91 6.93 -1.35
N ILE A 60 -3.76 8.16 -1.85
CA ILE A 60 -4.51 8.63 -3.03
C ILE A 60 -4.14 7.80 -4.26
N THR A 61 -2.87 7.47 -4.46
CA THR A 61 -2.43 6.63 -5.58
C THR A 61 -3.00 5.22 -5.51
N ASP A 62 -3.18 4.62 -4.33
CA ASP A 62 -3.86 3.32 -4.18
C ASP A 62 -5.33 3.39 -4.64
N ILE A 63 -6.06 4.41 -4.17
CA ILE A 63 -7.48 4.58 -4.54
C ILE A 63 -7.62 4.78 -6.05
N LEU A 64 -6.72 5.56 -6.66
CA LEU A 64 -6.72 5.80 -8.10
C LEU A 64 -6.40 4.53 -8.88
N ASP A 65 -5.40 3.76 -8.47
CA ASP A 65 -5.03 2.51 -9.12
C ASP A 65 -6.16 1.48 -9.05
N GLY A 66 -6.76 1.30 -7.86
CA GLY A 66 -7.91 0.42 -7.68
C GLY A 66 -9.14 0.82 -8.50
N LYS A 67 -9.38 2.13 -8.71
CA LYS A 67 -10.47 2.61 -9.59
C LYS A 67 -10.13 2.42 -11.06
N LEU A 68 -8.88 2.65 -11.45
CA LEU A 68 -8.41 2.46 -12.82
C LEU A 68 -8.53 0.99 -13.22
N ALA A 69 -8.04 0.07 -12.37
CA ALA A 69 -8.17 -1.36 -12.58
C ALA A 69 -9.63 -1.79 -12.81
N ARG A 70 -10.56 -1.37 -11.94
CA ARG A 70 -11.99 -1.71 -12.05
C ARG A 70 -12.67 -1.16 -13.29
N ARG A 71 -12.33 0.07 -13.71
CA ARG A 71 -12.96 0.72 -14.88
C ARG A 71 -12.54 0.08 -16.20
N TYR A 72 -11.33 -0.49 -16.26
CA TYR A 72 -10.74 -0.98 -17.51
C TYR A 72 -10.65 -2.51 -17.62
N LEU A 73 -10.69 -3.26 -16.51
CA LEU A 73 -10.61 -4.73 -16.50
C LEU A 73 -11.92 -5.43 -16.09
N GLY A 74 -12.96 -4.68 -15.69
CA GLY A 74 -14.20 -5.22 -15.16
C GLY A 74 -14.02 -5.84 -13.75
N GLU A 75 -15.11 -6.26 -13.10
CA GLU A 75 -15.13 -6.76 -11.71
C GLU A 75 -14.26 -8.01 -11.44
N ARG A 76 -13.63 -8.61 -12.46
CA ARG A 76 -12.88 -9.88 -12.36
C ARG A 76 -11.43 -9.83 -12.85
N GLY A 77 -10.94 -8.70 -13.35
CA GLY A 77 -9.58 -8.63 -13.88
C GLY A 77 -8.61 -7.97 -12.89
N GLU A 78 -7.95 -8.78 -12.07
CA GLU A 78 -6.72 -8.39 -11.39
C GLU A 78 -5.59 -8.40 -12.44
N GLY A 79 -4.86 -7.29 -12.62
CA GLY A 79 -3.65 -7.27 -13.45
C GLY A 79 -2.57 -8.18 -12.88
N LYS A 80 -1.61 -8.65 -13.72
CA LYS A 80 -0.51 -9.54 -13.27
C LYS A 80 0.32 -8.98 -12.10
N LEU A 81 0.41 -7.65 -11.95
CA LEU A 81 1.08 -6.98 -10.83
C LEU A 81 0.18 -6.59 -9.65
N GLY A 82 -1.16 -6.67 -9.79
CA GLY A 82 -2.08 -6.47 -8.66
C GLY A 82 -1.91 -7.52 -7.55
N ARG A 83 -1.12 -8.56 -7.82
CA ARG A 83 -0.69 -9.56 -6.84
C ARG A 83 0.34 -9.04 -5.83
N TYR A 84 1.04 -7.93 -6.13
CA TYR A 84 2.07 -7.33 -5.28
C TYR A 84 1.64 -6.02 -4.59
N ASP A 85 0.43 -5.53 -4.87
CA ASP A 85 -0.11 -4.32 -4.25
C ASP A 85 -0.19 -4.44 -2.72
N PRO A 86 -0.66 -5.57 -2.13
CA PRO A 86 -0.69 -5.73 -0.68
C PRO A 86 0.69 -5.66 -0.03
N GLU A 87 1.72 -6.20 -0.69
CA GLU A 87 3.10 -6.17 -0.19
C GLU A 87 3.66 -4.74 -0.20
N ILE A 88 3.34 -3.94 -1.22
CA ILE A 88 3.87 -2.58 -1.35
C ILE A 88 3.11 -1.60 -0.45
N ASP A 89 1.81 -1.81 -0.25
CA ASP A 89 1.06 -1.04 0.75
C ASP A 89 1.53 -1.35 2.17
N ALA A 90 1.73 -2.64 2.49
CA ALA A 90 2.35 -3.03 3.75
C ALA A 90 3.74 -2.41 3.91
N PHE A 91 4.54 -2.34 2.83
CA PHE A 91 5.85 -1.70 2.85
C PHE A 91 5.77 -0.20 3.17
N LEU A 92 4.83 0.54 2.57
CA LEU A 92 4.63 1.96 2.87
C LEU A 92 4.25 2.20 4.33
N VAL A 93 3.33 1.39 4.86
CA VAL A 93 2.91 1.47 6.27
C VAL A 93 4.10 1.16 7.18
N LEU A 94 4.93 0.19 6.83
CA LEU A 94 6.14 -0.14 7.60
C LEU A 94 7.20 0.94 7.56
N CYS A 95 7.45 1.54 6.40
CA CYS A 95 8.36 2.68 6.29
C CYS A 95 7.85 3.88 7.11
N THR A 96 6.54 4.07 7.20
CA THR A 96 5.94 5.13 8.01
C THR A 96 6.07 4.85 9.51
N LEU A 97 5.84 3.62 9.95
CA LEU A 97 6.10 3.20 11.34
C LEU A 97 7.59 3.30 11.69
N ALA A 98 8.46 2.95 10.73
CA ALA A 98 9.90 3.12 10.87
C ALA A 98 10.30 4.57 11.03
N TYR A 99 9.70 5.47 10.24
CA TYR A 99 9.88 6.91 10.41
C TYR A 99 9.52 7.34 11.83
N PHE A 100 8.32 7.01 12.33
CA PHE A 100 7.94 7.40 13.69
C PHE A 100 8.88 6.86 14.77
N SER A 101 9.32 5.61 14.62
CA SER A 101 10.25 4.98 15.56
C SER A 101 11.66 5.58 15.54
N LEU A 102 12.21 5.84 14.35
CA LEU A 102 13.58 6.32 14.16
C LEU A 102 13.69 7.82 14.41
N SER A 103 12.63 8.58 14.17
CA SER A 103 12.55 10.01 14.47
C SER A 103 12.12 10.28 15.92
N HIS A 104 12.04 9.25 16.78
CA HIS A 104 11.63 9.34 18.19
C HIS A 104 10.23 9.95 18.43
N ILE A 105 9.36 9.85 17.43
CA ILE A 105 7.99 10.33 17.48
C ILE A 105 7.11 9.25 18.12
N VAL A 106 6.74 9.47 19.39
CA VAL A 106 5.78 8.66 20.19
C VAL A 106 6.25 7.22 20.50
N ILE A 107 6.96 6.54 19.61
CA ILE A 107 7.42 5.16 19.76
C ILE A 107 8.90 5.12 20.17
N PRO A 108 9.26 4.38 21.24
CA PRO A 108 10.65 4.08 21.54
C PRO A 108 11.31 3.31 20.40
N THR A 109 12.49 3.72 19.97
CA THR A 109 13.16 3.18 18.78
C THR A 109 13.31 1.66 18.78
N ILE A 110 13.54 1.06 19.95
CA ILE A 110 13.64 -0.39 20.12
C ILE A 110 12.30 -1.08 19.81
N ALA A 111 11.19 -0.51 20.27
CA ALA A 111 9.86 -1.07 20.05
C ALA A 111 9.48 -1.00 18.57
N GLY A 112 9.75 0.11 17.90
CA GLY A 112 9.46 0.22 16.47
C GLY A 112 10.40 -0.61 15.59
N LEU A 113 11.70 -0.70 15.91
CA LEU A 113 12.61 -1.66 15.25
C LEU A 113 12.16 -3.11 15.44
N GLY A 114 11.72 -3.46 16.64
CA GLY A 114 11.12 -4.77 16.93
C GLY A 114 9.87 -5.04 16.08
N TRP A 115 8.98 -4.06 15.97
CA TRP A 115 7.79 -4.16 15.12
C TRP A 115 8.12 -4.34 13.64
N ILE A 116 9.08 -3.56 13.11
CA ILE A 116 9.55 -3.70 11.73
C ILE A 116 10.13 -5.10 11.49
N ALA A 117 10.94 -5.61 12.42
CA ALA A 117 11.52 -6.96 12.30
C ALA A 117 10.43 -8.03 12.26
N VAL A 118 9.41 -7.93 13.13
CA VAL A 118 8.24 -8.82 13.13
C VAL A 118 7.49 -8.71 11.80
N ALA A 119 7.23 -7.50 11.33
CA ALA A 119 6.50 -7.27 10.10
C ALA A 119 7.21 -7.82 8.86
N VAL A 120 8.52 -7.57 8.73
CA VAL A 120 9.34 -8.12 7.66
C VAL A 120 9.34 -9.64 7.72
N THR A 121 9.44 -10.22 8.92
CA THR A 121 9.36 -11.67 9.12
C THR A 121 8.00 -12.22 8.68
N VAL A 122 6.91 -11.55 9.06
CA VAL A 122 5.54 -11.93 8.69
C VAL A 122 5.33 -11.83 7.18
N ILE A 123 5.74 -10.73 6.54
CA ILE A 123 5.65 -10.56 5.10
C ILE A 123 6.42 -11.67 4.39
N PHE A 124 7.66 -11.94 4.81
CA PHE A 124 8.49 -12.97 4.18
C PHE A 124 7.93 -14.39 4.37
N ALA A 125 7.49 -14.71 5.58
CA ALA A 125 6.94 -16.02 5.93
C ALA A 125 5.56 -16.28 5.30
N PHE A 126 4.72 -15.24 5.22
CA PHE A 126 3.31 -15.36 4.82
C PHE A 126 2.98 -14.66 3.49
N ARG A 127 3.97 -14.36 2.64
CA ARG A 127 3.77 -13.78 1.28
C ARG A 127 2.80 -14.52 0.37
N ARG A 128 2.42 -15.76 0.70
CA ARG A 128 1.43 -16.54 -0.07
C ARG A 128 0.02 -16.53 0.54
N GLN A 129 -0.17 -15.89 1.69
CA GLN A 129 -1.41 -15.85 2.45
C GLN A 129 -1.90 -14.41 2.60
N PRO A 130 -2.61 -13.85 1.59
CA PRO A 130 -3.04 -12.45 1.60
C PRO A 130 -3.93 -12.10 2.80
N LYS A 131 -4.65 -13.08 3.36
CA LYS A 131 -5.45 -12.89 4.59
C LYS A 131 -4.60 -12.51 5.81
N VAL A 132 -3.41 -13.08 5.95
CA VAL A 132 -2.51 -12.81 7.08
C VAL A 132 -1.87 -11.43 6.93
N LEU A 133 -1.45 -11.09 5.70
CA LEU A 133 -0.94 -9.76 5.36
C LEU A 133 -1.97 -8.68 5.67
N LEU A 134 -3.21 -8.84 5.21
CA LEU A 134 -4.30 -7.91 5.50
C LEU A 134 -4.58 -7.79 7.01
N GLY A 135 -4.55 -8.92 7.73
CA GLY A 135 -4.74 -8.95 9.18
C GLY A 135 -3.66 -8.19 9.95
N PHE A 136 -2.45 -8.07 9.40
CA PHE A 136 -1.35 -7.29 9.97
C PHE A 136 -1.37 -5.81 9.53
N GLU A 137 -1.79 -5.57 8.30
CA GLU A 137 -1.87 -4.25 7.69
C GLU A 137 -2.90 -3.36 8.40
N ILE A 138 -4.11 -3.87 8.67
CA ILE A 138 -5.18 -3.09 9.32
C ILE A 138 -4.74 -2.55 10.69
N PRO A 139 -4.22 -3.35 11.63
CA PRO A 139 -3.68 -2.84 12.89
C PRO A 139 -2.55 -1.82 12.70
N SER A 140 -1.68 -2.03 11.71
CA SER A 140 -0.55 -1.13 11.44
C SER A 140 -1.02 0.24 10.94
N ILE A 141 -2.02 0.28 10.05
CA ILE A 141 -2.66 1.53 9.61
C ILE A 141 -3.33 2.24 10.79
N LEU A 142 -4.08 1.51 11.62
CA LEU A 142 -4.72 2.09 12.80
C LEU A 142 -3.69 2.66 13.79
N ALA A 143 -2.56 1.97 13.97
CA ALA A 143 -1.46 2.47 14.79
C ALA A 143 -0.88 3.77 14.22
N VAL A 144 -0.61 3.84 12.90
CA VAL A 144 -0.14 5.06 12.23
C VAL A 144 -1.11 6.23 12.44
N ILE A 145 -2.42 6.00 12.28
CA ILE A 145 -3.45 7.02 12.49
C ILE A 145 -3.45 7.49 13.95
N ALA A 146 -3.39 6.57 14.91
CA ALA A 146 -3.36 6.89 16.33
C ALA A 146 -2.11 7.69 16.71
N ILE A 147 -0.93 7.31 16.20
CA ILE A 147 0.33 8.02 16.44
C ILE A 147 0.26 9.44 15.86
N ALA A 148 -0.25 9.60 14.64
CA ALA A 148 -0.41 10.92 14.03
C ALA A 148 -1.32 11.84 14.88
N ALA A 149 -2.41 11.29 15.42
CA ALA A 149 -3.31 12.02 16.31
C ALA A 149 -2.68 12.39 17.66
N LEU A 150 -1.85 11.51 18.22
CA LEU A 150 -1.15 11.74 19.49
C LEU A 150 0.02 12.70 19.36
N TYR A 151 0.71 12.72 18.22
CA TYR A 151 1.90 13.53 18.01
C TYR A 151 1.58 15.01 17.75
N ASP A 152 0.72 15.28 16.76
CA ASP A 152 0.28 16.64 16.44
C ASP A 152 -1.21 16.64 16.07
N LEU A 153 -2.03 16.97 17.08
CA LEU A 153 -3.49 17.03 16.93
C LEU A 153 -3.93 18.07 15.90
N THR A 154 -3.18 19.15 15.71
CA THR A 154 -3.51 20.21 14.74
C THR A 154 -3.35 19.69 13.33
N ILE A 155 -2.19 19.12 12.99
CA ILE A 155 -1.95 18.50 11.69
C ILE A 155 -2.94 17.35 11.47
N PHE A 156 -3.20 16.55 12.50
CA PHE A 156 -4.16 15.46 12.41
C PHE A 156 -5.57 15.95 12.04
N VAL A 157 -6.12 16.93 12.76
CA VAL A 157 -7.49 17.42 12.55
C VAL A 157 -7.65 18.18 11.24
N TYR A 158 -6.65 18.95 10.81
CA TYR A 158 -6.77 19.79 9.61
C TYR A 158 -6.27 19.14 8.31
N ILE A 159 -5.43 18.10 8.39
CA ILE A 159 -4.84 17.46 7.20
C ILE A 159 -5.20 15.98 7.13
N VAL A 160 -4.87 15.20 8.15
CA VAL A 160 -5.05 13.73 8.12
C VAL A 160 -6.53 13.35 8.13
N LEU A 161 -7.31 13.91 9.06
CA LEU A 161 -8.72 13.57 9.24
C LEU A 161 -9.56 13.95 7.99
N PRO A 162 -9.40 15.14 7.37
CA PRO A 162 -10.07 15.44 6.12
C PRO A 162 -9.63 14.53 4.98
N ALA A 163 -8.34 14.19 4.86
CA ALA A 163 -7.86 13.27 3.84
C ALA A 163 -8.49 11.87 4.01
N LEU A 164 -8.57 11.36 5.23
CA LEU A 164 -9.25 10.09 5.55
C LEU A 164 -10.74 10.16 5.21
N ALA A 165 -11.44 11.24 5.60
CA ALA A 165 -12.85 11.44 5.31
C ALA A 165 -13.11 11.48 3.79
N ILE A 166 -12.29 12.21 3.04
CA ILE A 166 -12.34 12.25 1.58
C ILE A 166 -12.12 10.84 1.01
N GLY A 167 -11.09 10.11 1.46
CA GLY A 167 -10.82 8.75 1.03
C GLY A 167 -12.04 7.82 1.24
N VAL A 168 -12.66 7.89 2.41
CA VAL A 168 -13.87 7.11 2.74
C VAL A 168 -15.05 7.49 1.85
N VAL A 169 -15.28 8.79 1.59
CA VAL A 169 -16.37 9.25 0.69
C VAL A 169 -16.11 8.81 -0.74
N VAL A 170 -14.86 8.94 -1.22
CA VAL A 170 -14.45 8.63 -2.58
C VAL A 170 -14.54 7.13 -2.87
N ASP A 171 -14.21 6.28 -1.90
CA ASP A 171 -14.23 4.82 -2.03
C ASP A 171 -15.31 4.16 -1.17
N TYR A 172 -16.43 4.86 -0.93
CA TYR A 172 -17.51 4.43 -0.02
C TYR A 172 -18.04 3.03 -0.30
N LYS A 173 -18.06 2.61 -1.57
CA LYS A 173 -18.48 1.26 -1.97
C LYS A 173 -17.53 0.19 -1.44
N ARG A 174 -16.21 0.43 -1.54
CA ARG A 174 -15.15 -0.46 -1.02
C ARG A 174 -15.20 -0.50 0.49
N VAL A 175 -15.31 0.67 1.15
CA VAL A 175 -15.40 0.75 2.61
C VAL A 175 -16.63 0.00 3.13
N ARG A 176 -17.79 0.20 2.50
CA ARG A 176 -19.02 -0.52 2.85
C ARG A 176 -18.86 -2.02 2.67
N TYR A 177 -18.32 -2.47 1.54
CA TYR A 177 -18.05 -3.90 1.31
C TYR A 177 -17.09 -4.48 2.35
N LEU A 178 -15.99 -3.78 2.65
CA LEU A 178 -15.01 -4.24 3.63
C LEU A 178 -15.62 -4.36 5.03
N LEU A 179 -16.36 -3.36 5.48
CA LEU A 179 -16.96 -3.32 6.82
C LEU A 179 -18.14 -4.28 6.98
N PHE A 180 -19.04 -4.35 6.00
CA PHE A 180 -20.31 -5.08 6.14
C PHE A 180 -20.29 -6.48 5.52
N ASP A 181 -19.52 -6.71 4.45
CA ASP A 181 -19.52 -7.99 3.74
C ASP A 181 -18.28 -8.83 4.02
N TYR A 182 -17.10 -8.20 4.11
CA TYR A 182 -15.82 -8.89 4.23
C TYR A 182 -15.41 -9.14 5.69
N PHE A 183 -15.47 -8.11 6.54
CA PHE A 183 -15.07 -8.21 7.96
C PHE A 183 -15.84 -9.33 8.69
N PRO A 184 -17.17 -9.46 8.58
CA PRO A 184 -17.91 -10.53 9.26
C PRO A 184 -17.53 -11.92 8.76
N LYS A 185 -17.14 -12.06 7.48
CA LYS A 185 -16.73 -13.35 6.89
C LYS A 185 -15.34 -13.80 7.34
N ILE A 186 -14.44 -12.88 7.72
CA ILE A 186 -13.13 -13.23 8.29
C ILE A 186 -13.30 -13.94 9.64
N PHE A 187 -14.26 -13.50 10.45
CA PHE A 187 -14.52 -14.08 11.79
C PHE A 187 -15.51 -15.24 11.78
N SER A 188 -16.31 -15.37 10.72
CA SER A 188 -17.22 -16.50 10.52
C SER A 188 -16.49 -17.66 9.84
N ASN A 189 -15.57 -18.32 10.55
CA ASN A 189 -15.06 -19.62 10.13
C ASN A 189 -16.16 -20.69 10.33
N LYS A 190 -17.00 -20.84 9.31
CA LYS A 190 -17.76 -22.07 9.02
C LYS A 190 -17.49 -22.46 7.58
#